data_AF-A0A177AB73-F1
#
_entry.id   AF-A0A177AB73-F1
#
_cell.length_a   1.000
_cell.length_b   1.000
_cell.length_c   1.000
_cell.angle_alpha   90.00
_cell.angle_beta   90.00
_cell.angle_gamma   90.00
#
_symmetry.space_group_name_H-M   'P 1'
#
loop_
_entity.id
_entity.type
_entity.pdbx_description
1 polymer ?
#
loop_
_entity_poly.entity_id
_entity_poly.type
_entity_poly.pdbx_seq_one_letter_code
_entity_poly.pdbx_strand_id
1 'polypeptide(L)'
;MGGWALNYHQGDPFWKSTIPLAPQRQMAATSLRGDETDYLRTGDGVIGPGIRVEGRTRASSAGVRIRNGARVRITVADHGFEDCTSIYHPDGDGGDPIASIHERFPDHDWALAQLHPSISFSNSRVFECPEPTRLLRGREVSTHEWFVCDGMTTGKIAMKYSGDRFVAGKSSNDVIVDVSALPPASVYFGLAPTGGAPELRDGICGAPIIHEQTGGVAGFFQFVNEAGWCFVPQLDTLIEDGWDLY
;
A
#
# COMPACT_ATOMS: atom_id res chain seq x y z
N MET A 1 15.21 -16.54 20.46
CA MET A 1 14.10 -16.24 19.55
C MET A 1 14.36 -14.86 18.97
N GLY A 2 14.87 -14.80 17.74
CA GLY A 2 15.15 -13.54 17.05
C GLY A 2 14.00 -13.24 16.10
N GLY A 3 13.43 -12.05 16.19
CA GLY A 3 12.54 -11.47 15.18
C GLY A 3 13.18 -10.20 14.62
N TRP A 4 12.66 -9.70 13.50
CA TRP A 4 12.95 -8.38 12.95
C TRP A 4 12.64 -7.33 13.99
N ALA A 5 13.61 -6.44 14.20
CA ALA A 5 13.30 -5.11 14.65
C ALA A 5 12.64 -4.38 13.48
N LEU A 6 11.50 -3.75 13.72
CA LEU A 6 10.97 -2.75 12.81
C LEU A 6 12.00 -1.65 12.63
N ASN A 7 12.47 -1.49 11.40
CA ASN A 7 13.23 -0.34 10.98
C ASN A 7 12.30 0.57 10.19
N TYR A 8 12.00 1.73 10.75
CA TYR A 8 11.34 2.80 10.02
C TYR A 8 12.37 3.50 9.15
N HIS A 9 11.94 3.99 8.00
CA HIS A 9 12.80 4.68 7.04
C HIS A 9 13.13 6.11 7.50
N GLN A 10 13.69 6.29 8.69
CA GLN A 10 13.91 7.61 9.30
C GLN A 10 15.32 8.16 9.09
N GLY A 11 15.39 9.46 8.80
CA GLY A 11 16.61 10.26 8.86
C GLY A 11 17.37 10.28 7.54
N ASP A 12 18.25 9.30 7.32
CA ASP A 12 19.00 9.20 6.07
C ASP A 12 18.11 8.62 4.95
N PRO A 13 18.23 9.10 3.69
CA PRO A 13 17.46 8.54 2.60
C PRO A 13 17.68 7.04 2.50
N PHE A 14 16.61 6.28 2.68
CA PHE A 14 16.60 4.82 2.66
C PHE A 14 17.41 4.24 1.49
N TRP A 15 17.30 4.84 0.31
CA TRP A 15 17.98 4.43 -0.93
C TRP A 15 19.51 4.52 -0.89
N LYS A 16 20.07 5.16 0.14
CA LYS A 16 21.52 5.22 0.38
C LYS A 16 21.98 4.22 1.47
N SER A 17 21.05 3.55 2.15
CA SER A 17 21.36 2.51 3.12
C SER A 17 21.93 1.27 2.42
N THR A 18 23.05 0.76 2.93
CA THR A 18 23.73 -0.42 2.39
C THR A 18 23.47 -1.68 3.22
N ILE A 19 22.49 -1.67 4.12
CA ILE A 19 22.22 -2.78 5.04
C ILE A 19 21.28 -3.78 4.34
N PRO A 20 21.74 -4.98 3.95
CA PRO A 20 20.86 -6.02 3.46
C PRO A 20 20.24 -6.73 4.67
N LEU A 21 18.94 -6.61 4.90
CA LEU A 21 18.26 -7.37 5.94
C LEU A 21 17.94 -8.79 5.45
N ALA A 22 18.45 -9.79 6.17
CA ALA A 22 18.24 -11.21 5.87
C ALA A 22 16.80 -11.67 6.22
N PRO A 23 16.23 -12.65 5.49
CA PRO A 23 14.84 -13.08 5.65
C PRO A 23 14.62 -13.85 6.96
N GLN A 24 13.95 -13.22 7.92
CA GLN A 24 13.37 -13.84 9.11
C GLN A 24 11.95 -13.27 9.27
N ARG A 25 10.94 -14.04 9.67
CA ARG A 25 9.54 -13.65 9.41
C ARG A 25 8.78 -13.06 10.59
N GLN A 26 9.34 -13.13 11.79
CA GLN A 26 8.70 -12.60 13.00
C GLN A 26 9.14 -11.16 13.20
N MET A 27 8.24 -10.22 13.48
CA MET A 27 8.57 -8.79 13.66
C MET A 27 8.12 -8.27 15.03
N ALA A 28 8.84 -7.30 15.60
CA ALA A 28 8.49 -6.63 16.86
C ALA A 28 8.44 -5.10 16.72
N ALA A 29 7.44 -4.49 17.37
CA ALA A 29 7.25 -3.04 17.48
C ALA A 29 8.39 -2.35 18.23
N THR A 30 9.01 -1.35 17.58
CA THR A 30 9.92 -0.39 18.23
C THR A 30 9.22 0.97 18.35
N SER A 31 9.69 1.82 19.27
CA SER A 31 8.97 2.98 19.81
C SER A 31 8.88 4.23 18.92
N LEU A 32 9.47 4.22 17.72
CA LEU A 32 9.43 5.36 16.81
C LEU A 32 8.22 5.22 15.87
N ARG A 33 7.50 6.32 15.63
CA ARG A 33 6.22 6.31 14.92
C ARG A 33 6.42 6.88 13.51
N GLY A 34 6.20 6.06 12.49
CA GLY A 34 6.08 6.51 11.09
C GLY A 34 7.39 6.99 10.45
N ASP A 35 7.45 6.88 9.13
CA ASP A 35 8.45 7.54 8.30
C ASP A 35 8.03 8.99 8.04
N GLU A 36 8.85 9.94 8.46
CA GLU A 36 8.67 11.39 8.25
C GLU A 36 9.72 11.98 7.30
N THR A 37 10.50 11.11 6.65
CA THR A 37 11.54 11.54 5.72
C THR A 37 10.93 12.20 4.49
N ASP A 38 11.48 13.36 4.17
CA ASP A 38 11.13 14.09 2.96
C ASP A 38 11.92 13.57 1.76
N TYR A 39 11.31 12.67 1.00
CA TYR A 39 11.93 12.05 -0.17
C TYR A 39 12.00 12.95 -1.40
N LEU A 40 11.35 14.12 -1.37
CA LEU A 40 11.51 15.13 -2.43
C LEU A 40 12.83 15.90 -2.26
N ARG A 41 13.28 16.06 -1.02
CA ARG A 41 14.51 16.79 -0.66
C ARG A 41 15.72 15.88 -0.42
N THR A 42 15.52 14.57 -0.36
CA THR A 42 16.59 13.59 -0.14
C THR A 42 16.84 12.73 -1.39
N GLY A 43 18.04 12.14 -1.49
CA GLY A 43 18.38 11.27 -2.63
C GLY A 43 18.44 12.02 -3.97
N ASP A 44 17.75 11.50 -4.98
CA ASP A 44 17.57 12.08 -6.32
C ASP A 44 16.20 12.73 -6.53
N GLY A 45 15.40 12.87 -5.45
CA GLY A 45 14.07 13.46 -5.50
C GLY A 45 13.00 12.60 -6.18
N VAL A 46 13.30 11.34 -6.50
CA VAL A 46 12.34 10.39 -7.07
C VAL A 46 11.66 9.61 -5.94
N ILE A 47 10.35 9.80 -5.81
CA ILE A 47 9.52 9.09 -4.82
C ILE A 47 9.01 7.75 -5.38
N GLY A 48 8.46 6.91 -4.52
CA GLY A 48 7.99 5.58 -4.93
C GLY A 48 6.98 4.96 -3.96
N PRO A 49 6.66 3.68 -4.13
CA PRO A 49 5.69 2.99 -3.29
C PRO A 49 6.11 2.91 -1.83
N GLY A 50 5.13 2.96 -0.94
CA GLY A 50 5.30 2.83 0.52
C GLY A 50 5.57 4.16 1.24
N ILE A 51 5.97 5.22 0.53
CA ILE A 51 6.25 6.51 1.18
C ILE A 51 5.02 7.08 1.88
N ARG A 52 5.24 7.90 2.90
CA ARG A 52 4.16 8.65 3.56
C ARG A 52 3.49 9.60 2.58
N VAL A 53 2.16 9.55 2.53
CA VAL A 53 1.33 10.50 1.80
C VAL A 53 0.18 10.93 2.70
N GLU A 54 -0.17 12.20 2.64
CA GLU A 54 -1.14 12.77 3.56
C GLU A 54 -2.27 13.50 2.86
N GLY A 55 -3.47 13.27 3.36
CA GLY A 55 -4.62 14.10 3.10
C GLY A 55 -4.68 15.25 4.11
N ARG A 56 -5.88 15.76 4.37
CA ARG A 56 -6.07 16.84 5.36
C ARG A 56 -5.97 16.34 6.80
N THR A 57 -6.44 15.13 7.07
CA THR A 57 -6.65 14.63 8.44
C THR A 57 -6.00 13.28 8.70
N ARG A 58 -5.48 12.61 7.67
CA ARG A 58 -4.95 11.24 7.75
C ARG A 58 -3.66 11.12 6.94
N ALA A 59 -2.76 10.28 7.45
CA ALA A 59 -1.57 9.82 6.74
C ALA A 59 -1.78 8.37 6.28
N SER A 60 -1.23 8.04 5.13
CA SER A 60 -1.34 6.76 4.44
C SER A 60 -0.04 6.50 3.67
N SER A 61 0.08 5.35 3.01
CA SER A 61 1.21 4.99 2.17
C SER A 61 0.86 5.12 0.69
N ALA A 62 1.82 5.58 -0.12
CA ALA A 62 1.68 5.56 -1.57
C ALA A 62 1.64 4.12 -2.09
N GLY A 63 0.75 3.84 -3.03
CA GLY A 63 0.71 2.58 -3.76
C GLY A 63 1.69 2.58 -4.94
N VAL A 64 1.26 2.07 -6.09
CA VAL A 64 2.10 1.98 -7.30
C VAL A 64 1.66 2.97 -8.37
N ARG A 65 2.60 3.31 -9.25
CA ARG A 65 2.36 4.04 -10.48
C ARG A 65 1.80 3.09 -11.54
N ILE A 66 0.66 3.46 -12.11
CA ILE A 66 -0.08 2.71 -13.12
C ILE A 66 -0.35 3.58 -14.35
N ARG A 67 -0.68 2.92 -15.46
CA ARG A 67 -1.02 3.56 -16.73
C ARG A 67 -2.22 2.93 -17.41
N ASN A 68 -2.95 3.74 -18.15
CA ASN A 68 -4.03 3.32 -19.05
C ASN A 68 -3.97 4.22 -20.29
N GLY A 69 -3.31 3.72 -21.34
CA GLY A 69 -2.93 4.53 -22.51
C GLY A 69 -2.04 5.71 -22.09
N ALA A 70 -2.49 6.93 -22.37
CA ALA A 70 -1.78 8.15 -22.00
C ALA A 70 -2.04 8.60 -20.54
N ARG A 71 -3.01 7.99 -19.85
CA ARG A 71 -3.32 8.32 -18.45
C ARG A 71 -2.32 7.65 -17.53
N VAL A 72 -1.73 8.41 -16.61
CA VAL A 72 -0.81 7.91 -15.58
C VAL A 72 -1.35 8.33 -14.22
N ARG A 73 -1.35 7.41 -13.28
CA ARG A 73 -1.82 7.61 -11.90
C ARG A 73 -0.90 6.93 -10.91
N ILE A 74 -0.97 7.35 -9.66
CA ILE A 74 -0.55 6.54 -8.51
C ILE A 74 -1.80 6.03 -7.79
N THR A 75 -1.70 4.87 -7.17
CA THR A 75 -2.74 4.35 -6.29
C THR A 75 -2.51 4.81 -4.85
N VAL A 76 -3.58 5.04 -4.11
CA VAL A 76 -3.59 5.32 -2.66
C VAL A 76 -4.83 4.67 -2.03
N ALA A 77 -4.88 4.51 -0.71
CA ALA A 77 -6.09 4.06 -0.03
C ALA A 77 -7.17 5.14 -0.07
N ASP A 78 -8.41 4.81 -0.47
CA ASP A 78 -9.48 5.81 -0.59
C ASP A 78 -9.85 6.41 0.77
N HIS A 79 -9.96 5.57 1.81
CA HIS A 79 -10.26 6.01 3.17
C HIS A 79 -9.21 6.97 3.75
N GLY A 80 -7.97 6.96 3.25
CA GLY A 80 -6.94 7.92 3.67
C GLY A 80 -7.25 9.36 3.26
N PHE A 81 -8.17 9.55 2.31
CA PHE A 81 -8.41 10.83 1.65
C PHE A 81 -9.91 11.10 1.42
N GLU A 82 -10.82 10.52 2.21
CA GLU A 82 -12.28 10.68 2.02
C GLU A 82 -12.75 12.15 2.04
N ASP A 83 -12.02 13.03 2.74
CA ASP A 83 -12.36 14.44 2.97
C ASP A 83 -11.60 15.44 2.07
N CYS A 84 -10.68 14.97 1.23
CA CYS A 84 -9.87 15.84 0.36
C CYS A 84 -9.46 15.16 -0.95
N THR A 85 -9.13 15.94 -1.97
CA THR A 85 -8.56 15.41 -3.22
C THR A 85 -7.07 15.66 -3.33
N SER A 86 -6.53 16.64 -2.60
CA SER A 86 -5.10 16.93 -2.57
C SER A 86 -4.34 15.90 -1.75
N ILE A 87 -3.18 15.49 -2.26
CA ILE A 87 -2.24 14.58 -1.61
C ILE A 87 -0.92 15.31 -1.43
N TYR A 88 -0.40 15.27 -0.21
CA TYR A 88 0.83 15.92 0.19
C TYR A 88 1.88 14.93 0.65
N HIS A 89 3.14 15.37 0.67
CA HIS A 89 4.24 14.65 1.27
C HIS A 89 5.26 15.61 1.91
N PRO A 90 5.85 15.27 3.08
CA PRO A 90 5.45 14.21 4.00
C PRO A 90 4.40 14.64 5.04
N ASP A 91 4.12 15.95 5.17
CA ASP A 91 3.44 16.56 6.34
C ASP A 91 2.24 17.44 5.94
N GLY A 92 1.25 16.85 5.28
CA GLY A 92 -0.03 17.49 4.98
C GLY A 92 0.09 18.89 4.37
N ASP A 93 -0.70 19.85 4.89
CA ASP A 93 -0.66 21.26 4.48
C ASP A 93 0.68 21.98 4.80
N GLY A 94 1.57 21.35 5.58
CA GLY A 94 2.96 21.78 5.80
C GLY A 94 3.97 21.17 4.80
N GLY A 95 3.57 20.12 4.08
CA GLY A 95 4.36 19.44 3.04
C GLY A 95 4.11 19.99 1.63
N ASP A 96 4.71 19.33 0.63
CA ASP A 96 4.50 19.69 -0.77
C ASP A 96 3.30 18.95 -1.36
N PRO A 97 2.46 19.62 -2.18
CA PRO A 97 1.44 18.94 -2.94
C PRO A 97 2.08 18.07 -4.02
N ILE A 98 1.83 16.76 -3.97
CA ILE A 98 2.44 15.80 -4.91
C ILE A 98 1.47 15.23 -5.93
N ALA A 99 0.17 15.17 -5.60
CA ALA A 99 -0.84 14.58 -6.47
C ALA A 99 -2.26 15.08 -6.13
N SER A 100 -3.19 14.84 -7.04
CA SER A 100 -4.63 15.05 -6.83
C SER A 100 -5.43 13.81 -7.21
N ILE A 101 -6.38 13.39 -6.38
CA ILE A 101 -7.30 12.28 -6.64
C ILE A 101 -8.27 12.66 -7.76
N HIS A 102 -8.37 11.81 -8.78
CA HIS A 102 -9.28 11.99 -9.92
C HIS A 102 -10.37 10.91 -9.97
N GLU A 103 -10.08 9.70 -9.50
CA GLU A 103 -10.99 8.55 -9.56
C GLU A 103 -10.97 7.85 -8.20
N ARG A 104 -12.14 7.46 -7.69
CA ARG A 104 -12.30 6.77 -6.40
C ARG A 104 -13.08 5.49 -6.58
N PHE A 105 -12.65 4.45 -5.87
CA PHE A 105 -13.27 3.14 -5.88
C PHE A 105 -13.58 2.76 -4.44
N PRO A 106 -14.56 3.43 -3.78
CA PRO A 106 -14.78 3.30 -2.34
C PRO A 106 -15.13 1.87 -1.90
N ASP A 107 -15.75 1.07 -2.77
CA ASP A 107 -16.05 -0.35 -2.49
C ASP A 107 -14.80 -1.24 -2.51
N HIS A 108 -13.72 -0.79 -3.15
CA HIS A 108 -12.43 -1.47 -3.19
C HIS A 108 -11.36 -0.73 -2.37
N ASP A 109 -11.72 0.41 -1.77
CA ASP A 109 -10.89 1.23 -0.90
C ASP A 109 -9.54 1.67 -1.49
N TRP A 110 -9.51 1.90 -2.79
CA TRP A 110 -8.41 2.57 -3.47
C TRP A 110 -8.89 3.75 -4.32
N ALA A 111 -8.01 4.71 -4.51
CA ALA A 111 -8.21 5.87 -5.35
C ALA A 111 -7.03 6.07 -6.28
N LEU A 112 -7.28 6.69 -7.44
CA LEU A 112 -6.28 6.99 -8.45
C LEU A 112 -5.98 8.48 -8.45
N ALA A 113 -4.74 8.82 -8.17
CA ALA A 113 -4.27 10.20 -8.10
C ALA A 113 -3.34 10.53 -9.26
N GLN A 114 -3.53 11.70 -9.84
CA GLN A 114 -2.65 12.27 -10.85
C GLN A 114 -1.50 12.99 -10.15
N LEU A 115 -0.27 12.59 -10.45
CA LEU A 115 0.93 13.28 -9.98
C LEU A 115 1.00 14.70 -10.51
N HIS A 116 1.49 15.62 -9.69
CA HIS A 116 1.86 16.96 -10.11
C HIS A 116 3.02 16.87 -11.13
N PRO A 117 3.03 17.69 -12.21
CA PRO A 117 4.02 17.55 -13.29
C PRO A 117 5.49 17.66 -12.87
N SER A 118 5.78 18.31 -11.73
CA SER A 118 7.14 18.45 -11.19
C SER A 118 7.61 17.24 -10.37
N ILE A 119 6.75 16.25 -10.14
CA ILE A 119 7.02 15.13 -9.25
C ILE A 119 7.41 13.91 -10.07
N SER A 120 8.55 13.32 -9.73
CA SER A 120 9.02 12.06 -10.31
C SER A 120 8.67 10.90 -9.39
N PHE A 121 7.99 9.90 -9.93
CA PHE A 121 7.63 8.68 -9.21
C PHE A 121 8.08 7.45 -9.99
N SER A 122 8.75 6.51 -9.32
CA SER A 122 9.16 5.22 -9.90
C SER A 122 8.71 4.05 -9.06
N ASN A 123 8.17 3.00 -9.71
CA ASN A 123 7.86 1.74 -9.04
C ASN A 123 9.13 1.04 -8.53
N SER A 124 10.28 1.30 -9.14
CA SER A 124 11.58 0.78 -8.69
C SER A 124 12.07 1.41 -7.38
N ARG A 125 11.44 2.50 -6.92
CA ARG A 125 11.70 3.14 -5.62
C ARG A 125 10.79 2.53 -4.54
N VAL A 126 10.71 1.20 -4.51
CA VAL A 126 10.06 0.44 -3.45
C VAL A 126 11.10 0.06 -2.40
N PHE A 127 10.75 0.14 -1.12
CA PHE A 127 11.71 0.07 -0.01
C PHE A 127 12.38 -1.31 0.12
N GLU A 128 12.02 -2.14 1.10
CA GLU A 128 12.63 -3.47 1.25
C GLU A 128 11.87 -4.57 0.49
N CYS A 129 10.81 -4.21 -0.22
CA CYS A 129 10.04 -5.14 -1.05
C CYS A 129 10.67 -5.31 -2.45
N PRO A 130 10.40 -6.43 -3.15
CA PRO A 130 10.75 -6.58 -4.55
C PRO A 130 10.13 -5.47 -5.41
N GLU A 131 10.82 -5.09 -6.48
CA GLU A 131 10.28 -4.16 -7.47
C GLU A 131 8.96 -4.67 -8.04
N PRO A 132 7.87 -3.87 -8.03
CA PRO A 132 6.64 -4.18 -8.72
C PRO A 132 6.90 -4.48 -10.21
N THR A 133 6.41 -5.62 -10.71
CA THR A 133 6.62 -6.04 -12.11
C THR A 133 5.34 -6.02 -12.94
N ARG A 134 4.19 -6.28 -12.32
CA ARG A 134 2.87 -6.26 -12.95
C ARG A 134 1.75 -6.26 -11.91
N LEU A 135 0.53 -5.95 -12.31
CA LEU A 135 -0.66 -6.22 -11.51
C LEU A 135 -1.04 -7.70 -11.65
N LEU A 136 -1.48 -8.32 -10.56
CA LEU A 136 -1.98 -9.69 -10.53
C LEU A 136 -3.50 -9.69 -10.46
N ARG A 137 -4.15 -10.53 -11.28
CA ARG A 137 -5.56 -10.88 -11.06
C ARG A 137 -5.68 -11.84 -9.88
N GLY A 138 -6.84 -11.87 -9.22
CA GLY A 138 -7.10 -12.77 -8.10
C GLY A 138 -6.82 -14.24 -8.43
N ARG A 139 -7.20 -14.68 -9.64
CA ARG A 139 -6.96 -16.05 -10.13
C ARG A 139 -5.48 -16.43 -10.27
N GLU A 140 -4.58 -15.45 -10.27
CA GLU A 140 -3.13 -15.67 -10.38
C GLU A 140 -2.44 -15.78 -9.01
N VAL A 141 -3.15 -15.49 -7.92
CA VAL A 141 -2.65 -15.57 -6.56
C VAL A 141 -2.94 -16.96 -6.01
N SER A 142 -1.89 -17.70 -5.62
CA SER A 142 -2.04 -19.10 -5.21
C SER A 142 -1.84 -19.29 -3.70
N THR A 143 -2.66 -20.17 -3.10
CA THR A 143 -2.63 -20.44 -1.65
C THR A 143 -1.22 -20.81 -1.19
N HIS A 144 -0.83 -20.33 0.00
CA HIS A 144 0.48 -20.55 0.62
C HIS A 144 1.65 -19.77 0.01
N GLU A 145 1.42 -18.92 -0.99
CA GLU A 145 2.41 -17.95 -1.46
C GLU A 145 2.66 -16.84 -0.44
N TRP A 146 3.86 -16.28 -0.53
CA TRP A 146 4.32 -15.19 0.33
C TRP A 146 4.31 -13.88 -0.42
N PHE A 147 3.79 -12.89 0.27
CA PHE A 147 3.71 -11.51 -0.15
C PHE A 147 4.39 -10.64 0.91
N VAL A 148 4.83 -9.48 0.48
CA VAL A 148 5.43 -8.47 1.34
C VAL A 148 4.80 -7.13 1.05
N CYS A 149 4.73 -6.28 2.06
CA CYS A 149 4.18 -4.95 1.98
C CYS A 149 5.06 -4.03 2.81
N ASP A 150 5.43 -2.87 2.29
CA ASP A 150 6.27 -1.90 3.00
C ASP A 150 5.62 -0.52 2.90
N GLY A 151 5.34 0.07 4.06
CA GLY A 151 4.60 1.31 4.19
C GLY A 151 5.11 2.15 5.35
N MET A 152 4.65 3.41 5.42
CA MET A 152 5.23 4.43 6.29
C MET A 152 5.26 4.07 7.79
N THR A 153 4.32 3.26 8.30
CA THR A 153 4.20 2.99 9.75
C THR A 153 4.58 1.59 10.18
N THR A 154 4.97 0.70 9.27
CA THR A 154 5.28 -0.69 9.63
C THR A 154 6.58 -1.16 9.05
N GLY A 155 7.27 -0.37 8.22
CA GLY A 155 8.30 -0.90 7.33
C GLY A 155 7.77 -2.14 6.58
N LYS A 156 8.68 -3.02 6.18
CA LYS A 156 8.34 -4.26 5.49
C LYS A 156 7.70 -5.30 6.40
N ILE A 157 6.48 -5.70 6.09
CA ILE A 157 5.77 -6.83 6.67
C ILE A 157 5.70 -8.02 5.71
N ALA A 158 5.66 -9.24 6.27
CA ALA A 158 5.44 -10.47 5.52
C ALA A 158 3.99 -10.94 5.67
N MET A 159 3.39 -11.40 4.57
CA MET A 159 1.99 -11.79 4.49
C MET A 159 1.88 -13.12 3.77
N LYS A 160 1.13 -14.07 4.36
CA LYS A 160 0.85 -15.35 3.72
C LYS A 160 -0.56 -15.36 3.15
N TYR A 161 -0.70 -15.62 1.86
CA TYR A 161 -2.01 -15.72 1.24
C TYR A 161 -2.73 -16.99 1.72
N SER A 162 -3.98 -16.82 2.15
CA SER A 162 -4.78 -17.84 2.83
C SER A 162 -6.07 -18.21 2.09
N GLY A 163 -6.44 -17.48 1.04
CA GLY A 163 -7.63 -17.74 0.22
C GLY A 163 -8.42 -16.47 -0.05
N ASP A 164 -9.62 -16.62 -0.61
CA ASP A 164 -10.51 -15.52 -0.94
C ASP A 164 -11.78 -15.53 -0.09
N ARG A 165 -12.37 -14.35 0.08
CA ARG A 165 -13.72 -14.16 0.63
C ARG A 165 -14.49 -13.14 -0.20
N PHE A 166 -15.81 -13.19 -0.15
CA PHE A 166 -16.67 -12.17 -0.76
C PHE A 166 -17.02 -11.10 0.28
N VAL A 167 -16.89 -9.82 -0.06
CA VAL A 167 -17.10 -8.70 0.88
C VAL A 167 -18.15 -7.75 0.34
N ALA A 168 -19.10 -7.37 1.19
CA ALA A 168 -20.06 -6.32 0.90
C ALA A 168 -19.35 -4.95 0.80
N GLY A 169 -19.59 -4.22 -0.28
CA GLY A 169 -19.05 -2.87 -0.49
C GLY A 169 -19.60 -1.85 0.50
N LYS A 170 -18.93 -0.70 0.67
CA LYS A 170 -19.38 0.38 1.57
C LYS A 170 -20.76 0.90 1.17
N SER A 171 -21.17 0.79 -0.09
CA SER A 171 -22.47 1.26 -0.58
C SER A 171 -23.62 0.25 -0.42
N SER A 172 -23.39 -0.96 0.11
CA SER A 172 -24.47 -1.92 0.31
C SER A 172 -25.31 -1.55 1.54
N ASN A 173 -26.32 -0.70 1.37
CA ASN A 173 -27.39 -0.56 2.35
C ASN A 173 -28.03 -1.94 2.60
N ASP A 174 -28.52 -2.20 3.81
CA ASP A 174 -29.11 -3.45 4.36
C ASP A 174 -30.13 -4.18 3.43
N VAL A 175 -29.65 -4.72 2.32
CA VAL A 175 -30.40 -5.46 1.32
C VAL A 175 -29.79 -6.85 1.25
N ILE A 176 -30.61 -7.86 0.98
CA ILE A 176 -30.13 -9.19 0.62
C ILE A 176 -29.27 -9.03 -0.64
N VAL A 177 -27.95 -9.03 -0.47
CA VAL A 177 -27.01 -8.92 -1.59
C VAL A 177 -26.80 -10.31 -2.18
N ASP A 178 -26.96 -10.41 -3.49
CA ASP A 178 -26.55 -11.60 -4.21
C ASP A 178 -25.04 -11.79 -4.03
N VAL A 179 -24.61 -12.92 -3.46
CA VAL A 179 -23.19 -13.21 -3.21
C VAL A 179 -22.38 -13.16 -4.50
N SER A 180 -23.00 -13.45 -5.66
CA SER A 180 -22.34 -13.34 -6.97
C SER A 180 -22.09 -11.89 -7.41
N ALA A 181 -22.76 -10.92 -6.79
CA ALA A 181 -22.55 -9.49 -7.03
C ALA A 181 -21.49 -8.88 -6.10
N LEU A 182 -20.96 -9.65 -5.14
CA LEU A 182 -19.94 -9.18 -4.23
C LEU A 182 -18.55 -9.29 -4.87
N PRO A 183 -17.73 -8.23 -4.82
CA PRO A 183 -16.35 -8.33 -5.28
C PRO A 183 -15.58 -9.30 -4.37
N PRO A 184 -14.74 -10.17 -4.95
CA PRO A 184 -13.83 -11.00 -4.18
C PRO A 184 -12.73 -10.15 -3.52
N ALA A 185 -12.37 -10.52 -2.30
CA ALA A 185 -11.24 -9.98 -1.57
C ALA A 185 -10.31 -11.11 -1.17
N SER A 186 -9.02 -10.92 -1.42
CA SER A 186 -7.97 -11.81 -0.98
C SER A 186 -7.73 -11.67 0.53
N VAL A 187 -7.53 -12.81 1.17
CA VAL A 187 -7.29 -12.94 2.60
C VAL A 187 -5.83 -13.31 2.84
N TYR A 188 -5.17 -12.52 3.68
CA TYR A 188 -3.79 -12.74 4.06
C TYR A 188 -3.67 -12.89 5.56
N PHE A 189 -2.72 -13.70 6.00
CA PHE A 189 -2.26 -13.72 7.38
C PHE A 189 -0.94 -12.95 7.48
N GLY A 190 -0.99 -11.77 8.10
CA GLY A 190 0.15 -10.91 8.33
C GLY A 190 1.00 -11.41 9.49
N LEU A 191 2.28 -11.67 9.23
CA LEU A 191 3.31 -11.84 10.24
C LEU A 191 3.97 -10.47 10.45
N ALA A 192 3.30 -9.64 11.24
CA ALA A 192 3.62 -8.24 11.35
C ALA A 192 3.47 -7.77 12.82
N PRO A 193 4.03 -6.61 13.18
CA PRO A 193 3.76 -5.94 14.45
C PRO A 193 2.39 -5.24 14.44
N THR A 194 1.48 -5.69 13.57
CA THR A 194 0.12 -5.16 13.44
C THR A 194 -0.74 -5.45 14.67
N GLY A 195 -0.34 -6.36 15.56
CA GLY A 195 -0.94 -6.49 16.89
C GLY A 195 -0.74 -5.24 17.80
N GLY A 196 0.08 -4.28 17.37
CA GLY A 196 0.36 -3.01 18.08
C GLY A 196 -0.72 -1.92 17.93
N ALA A 197 -0.33 -0.68 18.23
CA ALA A 197 -1.21 0.48 18.32
C ALA A 197 -1.97 0.79 17.00
N PRO A 198 -3.22 1.27 17.06
CA PRO A 198 -4.05 1.54 15.87
C PRO A 198 -3.36 2.40 14.80
N GLU A 199 -2.57 3.39 15.21
CA GLU A 199 -1.87 4.32 14.32
C GLU A 199 -0.83 3.61 13.44
N LEU A 200 -0.28 2.48 13.90
CA LEU A 200 0.62 1.66 13.09
C LEU A 200 -0.15 0.93 11.98
N ARG A 201 -1.41 0.57 12.23
CA ARG A 201 -2.28 -0.14 11.27
C ARG A 201 -2.82 0.80 10.20
N ASP A 202 -3.13 2.04 10.58
CA ASP A 202 -3.75 2.99 9.66
C ASP A 202 -2.74 3.56 8.64
N GLY A 203 -1.49 3.79 9.04
CA GLY A 203 -0.50 4.41 8.14
C GLY A 203 0.02 3.52 7.01
N ILE A 204 -0.03 2.18 7.15
CA ILE A 204 0.40 1.25 6.10
C ILE A 204 -0.63 1.17 4.96
N CYS A 205 -1.87 1.61 5.19
CA CYS A 205 -2.92 1.58 4.18
C CYS A 205 -2.47 2.21 2.86
N GLY A 206 -2.79 1.60 1.73
CA GLY A 206 -2.40 2.02 0.38
C GLY A 206 -1.08 1.41 -0.10
N ALA A 207 -0.21 0.94 0.80
CA ALA A 207 1.05 0.29 0.42
C ALA A 207 0.79 -0.97 -0.43
N PRO A 208 1.60 -1.23 -1.46
CA PRO A 208 1.40 -2.36 -2.34
C PRO A 208 1.74 -3.68 -1.65
N ILE A 209 0.92 -4.69 -1.91
CA ILE A 209 1.16 -6.08 -1.50
C ILE A 209 1.79 -6.80 -2.68
N ILE A 210 3.06 -7.13 -2.54
CA ILE A 210 3.94 -7.57 -3.63
C ILE A 210 4.34 -9.03 -3.41
N HIS A 211 4.18 -9.87 -4.44
CA HIS A 211 4.60 -11.26 -4.41
C HIS A 211 6.13 -11.35 -4.26
N GLU A 212 6.60 -12.02 -3.22
CA GLU A 212 8.00 -11.97 -2.75
C GLU A 212 9.00 -12.39 -3.83
N GLN A 213 8.64 -13.32 -4.71
CA GLN A 213 9.56 -13.87 -5.72
C GLN A 213 9.42 -13.24 -7.11
N THR A 214 8.26 -12.66 -7.44
CA THR A 214 7.94 -12.28 -8.82
C THR A 214 7.75 -10.77 -8.98
N GLY A 215 7.56 -10.04 -7.88
CA GLY A 215 7.22 -8.62 -7.92
C GLY A 215 5.78 -8.33 -8.34
N GLY A 216 4.94 -9.35 -8.51
CA GLY A 216 3.53 -9.14 -8.88
C GLY A 216 2.75 -8.44 -7.75
N VAL A 217 2.04 -7.36 -8.07
CA VAL A 217 1.20 -6.62 -7.11
C VAL A 217 -0.17 -7.29 -7.04
N ALA A 218 -0.51 -7.85 -5.88
CA ALA A 218 -1.80 -8.53 -5.66
C ALA A 218 -2.90 -7.63 -5.10
N GLY A 219 -2.54 -6.44 -4.63
CA GLY A 219 -3.50 -5.47 -4.10
C GLY A 219 -2.81 -4.38 -3.29
N PHE A 220 -3.62 -3.59 -2.60
CA PHE A 220 -3.17 -2.50 -1.72
C PHE A 220 -3.62 -2.79 -0.29
N PHE A 221 -2.74 -2.56 0.67
CA PHE A 221 -3.07 -2.81 2.07
C PHE A 221 -4.25 -1.94 2.50
N GLN A 222 -5.28 -2.55 3.08
CA GLN A 222 -6.49 -1.84 3.51
C GLN A 222 -6.68 -1.93 5.02
N PHE A 223 -6.57 -3.14 5.57
CA PHE A 223 -6.94 -3.39 6.95
C PHE A 223 -6.27 -4.66 7.45
N VAL A 224 -6.01 -4.68 8.76
CA VAL A 224 -5.57 -5.85 9.51
C VAL A 224 -6.30 -5.91 10.85
N ASN A 225 -6.87 -7.05 11.19
CA ASN A 225 -7.47 -7.24 12.51
C ASN A 225 -6.43 -7.60 13.58
N GLU A 226 -6.84 -7.60 14.84
CA GLU A 226 -5.97 -7.94 15.98
C GLU A 226 -5.36 -9.34 15.91
N ALA A 227 -6.03 -10.26 15.20
CA ALA A 227 -5.55 -11.61 14.98
C ALA A 227 -4.57 -11.73 13.80
N GLY A 228 -4.23 -10.61 13.13
CA GLY A 228 -3.28 -10.56 12.02
C GLY A 228 -3.89 -10.88 10.65
N TRP A 229 -5.20 -10.97 10.51
CA TRP A 229 -5.86 -11.18 9.22
C TRP A 229 -6.05 -9.87 8.47
N CYS A 230 -5.59 -9.85 7.22
CA CYS A 230 -5.77 -8.74 6.30
C CYS A 230 -6.76 -9.11 5.20
N PHE A 231 -7.58 -8.15 4.80
CA PHE A 231 -8.52 -8.26 3.68
C PHE A 231 -8.17 -7.22 2.65
N VAL A 232 -8.08 -7.65 1.39
CA VAL A 232 -7.59 -6.82 0.29
C VAL A 232 -8.44 -7.07 -0.93
N PRO A 233 -9.11 -6.04 -1.48
CA PRO A 233 -9.85 -6.17 -2.73
C PRO A 233 -8.93 -6.60 -3.88
N GLN A 234 -9.42 -7.53 -4.71
CA GLN A 234 -8.66 -7.98 -5.87
C GLN A 234 -8.58 -6.86 -6.92
N LEU A 235 -7.53 -6.90 -7.75
CA LEU A 235 -7.26 -5.87 -8.76
C LEU A 235 -7.96 -6.13 -10.10
N ASP A 236 -8.82 -7.14 -10.19
CA ASP A 236 -9.50 -7.55 -11.42
C ASP A 236 -10.24 -6.38 -12.09
N THR A 237 -11.06 -5.63 -11.34
CA THR A 237 -11.75 -4.42 -11.86
C THR A 237 -10.77 -3.38 -12.43
N LEU A 238 -9.67 -3.11 -11.72
CA LEU A 238 -8.65 -2.14 -12.16
C LEU A 238 -7.99 -2.60 -13.47
N ILE A 239 -7.66 -3.89 -13.58
CA ILE A 239 -7.06 -4.49 -14.76
C ILE A 239 -8.06 -4.53 -15.93
N GLU A 240 -9.33 -4.84 -15.68
CA GLU A 240 -10.40 -4.88 -16.68
C GLU A 240 -10.71 -3.48 -17.24
N ASP A 241 -10.60 -2.44 -16.43
CA ASP A 241 -10.68 -1.03 -16.85
C ASP A 241 -9.49 -0.60 -17.74
N GLY A 242 -8.50 -1.48 -17.94
CA GLY A 242 -7.35 -1.28 -18.82
C GLY A 242 -6.16 -0.61 -18.15
N TRP A 243 -6.07 -0.65 -16.81
CA TRP A 243 -4.90 -0.19 -16.10
C TRP A 243 -3.84 -1.30 -15.99
N ASP A 244 -2.60 -0.92 -16.28
CA ASP A 244 -1.41 -1.75 -16.13
C ASP A 244 -0.39 -1.05 -15.24
N LEU A 245 0.58 -1.80 -14.73
CA LEU A 245 1.74 -1.21 -14.07
C LEU A 245 2.52 -0.33 -15.07
N TYR A 246 2.98 0.84 -14.62
CA TYR A 246 3.64 1.85 -15.47
C TYR A 246 4.98 1.38 -16.05
#